data_AF-A0A978SHC1-F1
#
_entry.id   AF-A0A978SHC1-F1
#
_cell.length_a   1.000
_cell.length_b   1.000
_cell.length_c   1.000
_cell.angle_alpha   90.00
_cell.angle_beta   90.00
_cell.angle_gamma   90.00
#
_symmetry.space_group_name_H-M   'P 1'
#
loop_
_entity.id
_entity.type
_entity.pdbx_description
1 polymer ?
#
loop_
_entity_poly.entity_id
_entity_poly.type
_entity_poly.pdbx_seq_one_letter_code
_entity_poly.pdbx_strand_id
1 'polypeptide(L)'
;MSIQRFPLDAVQKVRHHIQSMLVLPNHENQPELWSTYTDVDDLPEPESLSELGSLFDFGGGADLGTTTDAHQGKWFVSTTNPGRALIKLPGLRLKPELRLVAYLYREEKIGVGAIYALPEELSTTAYLEQALTEPATSTRPPQPKNALADVMESLEGDRSPISFLIASILRREMQEFGALGKLQDWTHHRLTSSLPGKVKWQWQTPQELTDLTPKVRMFPDGKAAVEFFTCRVSPPIALFQHIDQYSANSYRAIALDRSVAIAQKA
;
A
#
# COMPACT_ATOMS: atom_id res chain seq x y z
N MET A 1 31.30 -8.46 8.47
CA MET A 1 30.04 -8.01 7.84
C MET A 1 28.91 -8.84 8.41
N SER A 2 27.88 -8.23 8.97
CA SER A 2 26.77 -8.95 9.61
C SER A 2 25.58 -9.07 8.65
N ILE A 3 25.24 -10.30 8.28
CA ILE A 3 23.94 -10.62 7.71
C ILE A 3 23.03 -10.99 8.87
N GLN A 4 21.96 -10.22 9.07
CA GLN A 4 20.95 -10.52 10.07
C GLN A 4 19.78 -11.23 9.38
N ARG A 5 19.39 -12.39 9.90
CA ARG A 5 18.23 -13.14 9.44
C ARG A 5 17.05 -12.88 10.36
N PHE A 6 15.85 -12.89 9.78
CA PHE A 6 14.61 -12.65 10.49
C PHE A 6 13.67 -13.85 10.37
N PRO A 7 13.03 -14.29 11.46
CA PRO A 7 12.00 -15.30 11.40
C PRO A 7 10.85 -14.85 10.50
N LEU A 8 10.36 -15.75 9.65
CA LEU A 8 9.25 -15.44 8.73
C LEU A 8 8.02 -14.92 9.48
N ASP A 9 7.66 -15.54 10.59
CA ASP A 9 6.49 -15.17 11.40
C ASP A 9 6.57 -13.72 11.90
N ALA A 10 7.76 -13.23 12.22
CA ALA A 10 7.94 -11.84 12.65
C ALA A 10 7.67 -10.87 11.50
N VAL A 11 8.17 -11.18 10.30
CA VAL A 11 7.93 -10.36 9.09
C VAL A 11 6.45 -10.41 8.68
N GLN A 12 5.81 -11.58 8.80
CA GLN A 12 4.38 -11.73 8.53
C GLN A 12 3.52 -10.91 9.50
N LYS A 13 3.87 -10.86 10.79
CA LYS A 13 3.18 -10.01 11.77
C LYS A 13 3.29 -8.53 11.43
N VAL A 14 4.48 -8.07 11.03
CA VAL A 14 4.68 -6.70 10.53
C VAL A 14 3.79 -6.43 9.32
N ARG A 15 3.81 -7.33 8.33
CA ARG A 15 2.98 -7.19 7.12
C ARG A 15 1.50 -7.09 7.48
N HIS A 16 1.01 -7.98 8.33
CA HIS A 16 -0.39 -8.00 8.76
C HIS A 16 -0.79 -6.71 9.49
N HIS A 17 0.08 -6.19 10.36
CA HIS A 17 -0.14 -4.88 11.01
C HIS A 17 -0.28 -3.76 9.96
N ILE A 18 0.66 -3.67 9.01
CA ILE A 18 0.61 -2.66 7.94
C ILE A 18 -0.69 -2.77 7.15
N GLN A 19 -1.05 -3.99 6.74
CA GLN A 19 -2.28 -4.26 5.99
C GLN A 19 -3.53 -3.84 6.77
N SER A 20 -3.60 -4.16 8.07
CA SER A 20 -4.74 -3.79 8.91
C SER A 20 -4.93 -2.28 9.06
N MET A 21 -3.85 -1.50 8.91
CA MET A 21 -3.88 -0.04 9.00
C MET A 21 -4.14 0.66 7.67
N LEU A 22 -3.96 -0.05 6.55
CA LEU A 22 -4.22 0.43 5.19
C LEU A 22 -5.56 -0.07 4.62
N VAL A 23 -6.42 -0.64 5.47
CA VAL A 23 -7.77 -1.04 5.07
C VAL A 23 -8.61 0.20 4.79
N LEU A 24 -9.19 0.24 3.60
CA LEU A 24 -10.14 1.27 3.19
C LEU A 24 -11.52 0.99 3.79
N PRO A 25 -12.24 2.03 4.22
CA PRO A 25 -13.60 1.87 4.71
C PRO A 25 -14.55 1.40 3.59
N ASN A 26 -15.63 0.73 3.96
CA ASN A 26 -16.56 0.12 3.00
C ASN A 26 -17.12 1.13 2.01
N HIS A 27 -17.48 2.35 2.45
CA HIS A 27 -18.01 3.39 1.58
C HIS A 27 -17.01 3.90 0.52
N GLU A 28 -15.69 3.72 0.71
CA GLU A 28 -14.67 4.05 -0.31
C GLU A 28 -14.37 2.88 -1.25
N ASN A 29 -14.70 1.64 -0.85
CA ASN A 29 -14.57 0.45 -1.69
C ASN A 29 -15.84 0.16 -2.49
N GLN A 30 -16.99 0.41 -1.89
CA GLN A 30 -18.33 0.22 -2.42
C GLN A 30 -19.20 1.39 -1.94
N PRO A 31 -19.04 2.60 -2.52
CA PRO A 31 -20.02 3.67 -2.33
C PRO A 31 -21.40 3.10 -2.62
N GLU A 32 -22.30 3.14 -1.65
CA GLU A 32 -23.64 2.59 -1.82
C GLU A 32 -24.36 3.39 -2.91
N LEU A 33 -24.96 2.69 -3.87
CA LEU A 33 -25.82 3.28 -4.89
C LEU A 33 -27.14 3.69 -4.22
N TRP A 34 -27.12 4.79 -3.48
CA TRP A 34 -28.31 5.38 -2.87
C TRP A 34 -29.25 6.04 -3.88
N SER A 35 -28.94 5.96 -5.18
CA SER A 35 -29.81 6.35 -6.30
C SER A 35 -31.16 5.61 -6.35
N THR A 36 -31.43 4.70 -5.41
CA THR A 36 -32.67 3.93 -5.31
C THR A 36 -33.64 4.50 -4.26
N TYR A 37 -33.20 5.43 -3.41
CA TYR A 37 -34.01 6.01 -2.34
C TYR A 37 -34.44 7.43 -2.75
N THR A 38 -35.67 7.54 -3.24
CA THR A 38 -36.27 8.81 -3.67
C THR A 38 -36.87 9.62 -2.51
N ASP A 39 -37.11 9.01 -1.35
CA ASP A 39 -37.69 9.64 -0.16
C ASP A 39 -36.82 9.44 1.09
N VAL A 40 -36.80 10.46 1.94
CA VAL A 40 -36.06 10.49 3.22
C VAL A 40 -36.54 9.39 4.18
N ASP A 41 -37.79 8.98 4.01
CA ASP A 41 -38.45 7.96 4.83
C ASP A 41 -38.06 6.51 4.48
N ASP A 42 -37.33 6.29 3.37
CA ASP A 42 -36.83 4.96 2.98
C ASP A 42 -35.38 4.68 3.43
N LEU A 43 -34.75 5.62 4.16
CA LEU A 43 -33.41 5.40 4.70
C LEU A 43 -33.46 4.36 5.84
N PRO A 44 -32.67 3.27 5.78
CA PRO A 44 -32.59 2.34 6.89
C PRO A 44 -32.01 3.04 8.12
N GLU A 45 -32.63 2.82 9.29
CA GLU A 45 -32.06 3.31 10.55
C GLU A 45 -30.66 2.70 10.73
N PRO A 46 -29.65 3.51 11.09
CA PRO A 46 -28.28 3.03 11.24
C PRO A 46 -28.22 2.02 12.38
N GLU A 47 -27.71 0.83 12.09
CA GLU A 47 -27.51 -0.23 13.09
C GLU A 47 -26.19 -0.03 13.86
N SER A 48 -25.30 0.86 13.39
CA SER A 48 -24.00 1.09 14.01
C SER A 48 -23.50 2.54 13.94
N LEU A 49 -22.63 2.94 14.90
CA LEU A 49 -21.99 4.26 14.92
C LEU A 49 -21.10 4.52 13.69
N SER A 50 -20.63 3.47 13.02
CA SER A 50 -19.87 3.56 11.76
C SER A 50 -20.74 4.00 10.57
N GLU A 51 -22.04 3.75 10.62
CA GLU A 51 -23.03 4.15 9.59
C GLU A 51 -23.55 5.58 9.80
N LEU A 52 -23.27 6.20 10.95
CA LEU A 52 -23.62 7.61 11.17
C LEU A 52 -22.85 8.55 10.24
N GLY A 53 -21.63 8.19 9.86
CA GLY A 53 -20.81 8.99 8.94
C GLY A 53 -21.49 9.20 7.58
N SER A 54 -22.23 8.20 7.11
CA SER A 54 -22.95 8.25 5.84
C SER A 54 -24.29 8.99 5.93
N LEU A 55 -24.88 9.10 7.14
CA LEU A 55 -26.08 9.91 7.40
C LEU A 55 -25.84 11.43 7.33
N PHE A 56 -24.62 11.89 7.66
CA PHE A 56 -24.30 13.32 7.62
C PHE A 56 -24.16 13.86 6.18
N ASP A 57 -24.01 13.01 5.17
CA ASP A 57 -24.07 13.40 3.75
C ASP A 57 -25.49 13.83 3.33
N PHE A 58 -26.54 13.45 4.09
CA PHE A 58 -27.93 13.80 3.80
C PHE A 58 -28.32 15.21 4.28
N GLY A 59 -27.67 15.72 5.34
CA GLY A 59 -28.03 16.99 5.99
C GLY A 59 -27.36 18.24 5.40
N GLY A 60 -26.42 18.07 4.47
CA GLY A 60 -25.75 19.16 3.78
C GLY A 60 -26.65 19.71 2.68
N GLY A 61 -27.34 20.81 2.96
CA GLY A 61 -28.10 21.56 1.95
C GLY A 61 -27.26 21.77 0.67
N ALA A 62 -27.91 21.59 -0.47
CA ALA A 62 -27.35 21.66 -1.82
C ALA A 62 -26.39 22.83 -2.02
N ASP A 63 -25.08 22.60 -1.83
CA ASP A 63 -23.98 23.30 -2.52
C ASP A 63 -22.57 22.70 -2.28
N LEU A 64 -22.45 21.45 -1.82
CA LEU A 64 -21.18 20.73 -1.75
C LEU A 64 -21.30 19.44 -2.55
N GLY A 65 -20.67 19.42 -3.73
CA GLY A 65 -20.63 18.28 -4.63
C GLY A 65 -19.74 17.15 -4.10
N THR A 66 -20.16 16.50 -3.03
CA THR A 66 -19.38 15.44 -2.38
C THR A 66 -20.24 14.20 -2.15
N THR A 67 -19.74 13.08 -2.67
CA THR A 67 -20.00 11.65 -2.35
C THR A 67 -20.81 10.77 -3.33
N THR A 68 -21.60 11.29 -4.27
CA THR A 68 -22.31 10.43 -5.25
C THR A 68 -21.50 10.03 -6.51
N ASP A 69 -20.30 10.58 -6.68
CA ASP A 69 -19.51 10.44 -7.92
C ASP A 69 -18.40 9.37 -7.86
N ALA A 70 -18.21 8.71 -6.71
CA ALA A 70 -17.05 7.85 -6.47
C ALA A 70 -16.93 6.67 -7.46
N HIS A 71 -18.03 6.15 -8.03
CA HIS A 71 -18.00 5.06 -9.03
C HIS A 71 -17.90 5.51 -10.49
N GLN A 72 -17.84 6.81 -10.78
CA GLN A 72 -17.85 7.30 -12.16
C GLN A 72 -16.46 7.29 -12.85
N GLY A 73 -15.49 6.56 -12.29
CA GLY A 73 -14.13 6.60 -12.81
C GLY A 73 -13.48 7.98 -12.63
N LYS A 74 -13.70 8.59 -11.45
CA LYS A 74 -13.06 9.85 -11.06
C LYS A 74 -12.16 9.62 -9.85
N TRP A 75 -11.13 10.45 -9.75
CA TRP A 75 -10.28 10.49 -8.56
C TRP A 75 -10.93 11.29 -7.44
N PHE A 76 -10.79 10.83 -6.20
CA PHE A 76 -11.22 11.54 -5.00
C PHE A 76 -10.18 11.41 -3.88
N VAL A 77 -10.24 12.29 -2.90
CA VAL A 77 -9.37 12.25 -1.71
C VAL A 77 -9.92 11.19 -0.74
N SER A 78 -9.09 10.24 -0.31
CA SER A 78 -9.47 9.25 0.70
C SER A 78 -9.43 9.87 2.10
N THR A 79 -10.40 9.48 2.92
CA THR A 79 -10.44 9.79 4.35
C THR A 79 -9.45 8.94 5.16
N THR A 80 -8.95 7.84 4.56
CA THR A 80 -7.98 6.96 5.19
C THR A 80 -6.63 7.66 5.31
N ASN A 81 -6.07 7.73 6.52
CA ASN A 81 -4.73 8.25 6.78
C ASN A 81 -3.68 7.11 6.70
N PRO A 82 -2.87 7.02 5.63
CA PRO A 82 -1.88 5.95 5.48
C PRO A 82 -0.75 6.02 6.51
N GLY A 83 -0.53 7.20 7.11
CA GLY A 83 0.43 7.40 8.18
C GLY A 83 0.15 6.56 9.42
N ARG A 84 -1.09 6.08 9.61
CA ARG A 84 -1.44 5.15 10.68
C ARG A 84 -0.67 3.84 10.61
N ALA A 85 -0.26 3.40 9.42
CA ALA A 85 0.54 2.19 9.26
C ALA A 85 1.92 2.29 9.92
N LEU A 86 2.46 3.50 10.08
CA LEU A 86 3.74 3.75 10.73
C LEU A 86 3.65 3.72 12.26
N ILE A 87 2.44 3.81 12.83
CA ILE A 87 2.23 3.74 14.27
C ILE A 87 2.61 2.33 14.75
N LYS A 88 3.50 2.27 15.76
CA LYS A 88 4.04 1.03 16.36
C LYS A 88 4.98 0.21 15.46
N LEU A 89 5.44 0.73 14.32
CA LEU A 89 6.52 0.08 13.58
C LEU A 89 7.86 0.35 14.26
N PRO A 90 8.65 -0.69 14.62
CA PRO A 90 9.92 -0.49 15.31
C PRO A 90 10.95 0.13 14.37
N GLY A 91 11.59 1.20 14.84
CA GLY A 91 12.72 1.83 14.16
C GLY A 91 12.36 2.61 12.89
N LEU A 92 11.07 2.81 12.59
CA LEU A 92 10.61 3.54 11.41
C LEU A 92 9.47 4.49 11.77
N ARG A 93 9.54 5.74 11.30
CA ARG A 93 8.53 6.78 11.55
C ARG A 93 8.47 7.75 10.38
N LEU A 94 7.39 8.53 10.34
CA LEU A 94 7.28 9.67 9.43
C LEU A 94 8.17 10.80 9.93
N LYS A 95 8.84 11.52 9.03
CA LYS A 95 9.54 12.75 9.39
C LYS A 95 8.57 13.77 9.99
N PRO A 96 9.03 14.61 10.94
CA PRO A 96 8.24 15.72 11.43
C PRO A 96 7.75 16.60 10.28
N GLU A 97 6.61 17.27 10.47
CA GLU A 97 6.03 18.24 9.52
C GLU A 97 5.57 17.64 8.19
N LEU A 98 5.71 16.33 7.98
CA LEU A 98 5.14 15.63 6.84
C LEU A 98 3.89 14.86 7.24
N ARG A 99 2.94 14.77 6.31
CA ARG A 99 1.74 13.95 6.40
C ARG A 99 1.59 13.10 5.15
N LEU A 100 1.10 11.87 5.35
CA LEU A 100 0.68 11.01 4.25
C LEU A 100 -0.79 11.25 3.93
N VAL A 101 -1.09 11.43 2.66
CA VAL A 101 -2.44 11.58 2.12
C VAL A 101 -2.64 10.55 1.01
N ALA A 102 -3.90 10.20 0.72
CA ALA A 102 -4.19 9.26 -0.34
C ALA A 102 -5.30 9.75 -1.26
N TYR A 103 -5.16 9.44 -2.54
CA TYR A 103 -6.20 9.56 -3.55
C TYR A 103 -6.63 8.18 -3.98
N LEU A 104 -7.91 8.04 -4.33
CA LEU A 104 -8.50 6.82 -4.85
C LEU A 104 -9.19 7.08 -6.17
N TYR A 105 -9.07 6.13 -7.07
CA TYR A 105 -9.88 6.00 -8.27
C TYR A 105 -10.72 4.74 -8.12
N ARG A 106 -12.01 4.84 -8.44
CA ARG A 106 -12.96 3.72 -8.39
C ARG A 106 -13.82 3.68 -9.64
N GLU A 107 -13.91 2.48 -10.18
CA GLU A 107 -14.74 2.07 -11.30
C GLU A 107 -15.13 0.60 -11.03
N GLU A 108 -16.28 0.14 -11.52
CA GLU A 108 -16.94 -1.11 -11.07
C GLU A 108 -16.03 -2.29 -10.72
N LYS A 109 -15.01 -2.58 -11.56
CA LYS A 109 -14.07 -3.70 -11.38
C LYS A 109 -12.61 -3.28 -11.33
N ILE A 110 -12.33 -1.99 -11.31
CA ILE A 110 -10.99 -1.41 -11.39
C ILE A 110 -10.86 -0.33 -10.32
N GLY A 111 -9.84 -0.47 -9.49
CA GLY A 111 -9.52 0.51 -8.46
C GLY A 111 -8.02 0.65 -8.36
N VAL A 112 -7.57 1.87 -8.11
CA VAL A 112 -6.18 2.18 -7.80
C VAL A 112 -6.16 3.30 -6.78
N GLY A 113 -5.15 3.29 -5.92
CA GLY A 113 -4.86 4.38 -5.00
C GLY A 113 -3.46 4.92 -5.23
N ALA A 114 -3.26 6.17 -4.80
CA ALA A 114 -1.96 6.82 -4.80
C ALA A 114 -1.75 7.48 -3.44
N ILE A 115 -0.61 7.20 -2.81
CA ILE A 115 -0.22 7.81 -1.54
C ILE A 115 0.88 8.84 -1.82
N TYR A 116 0.70 10.05 -1.28
CA TYR A 116 1.68 11.12 -1.35
C TYR A 116 2.10 11.56 0.04
N ALA A 117 3.34 12.05 0.14
CA ALA A 117 3.84 12.73 1.31
C ALA A 117 3.94 14.23 1.04
N LEU A 118 3.36 15.04 1.92
CA LEU A 118 3.26 16.49 1.80
C LEU A 118 3.63 17.15 3.12
N PRO A 119 4.09 18.41 3.12
CA PRO A 119 4.09 19.24 4.32
C PRO A 119 2.69 19.29 4.95
N GLU A 120 2.62 19.24 6.27
CA GLU A 120 1.36 19.19 7.03
C GLU A 120 0.44 20.37 6.69
N GLU A 121 1.00 21.57 6.52
CA GLU A 121 0.27 22.79 6.16
C GLU A 121 -0.45 22.68 4.79
N LEU A 122 0.07 21.85 3.88
CA LEU A 122 -0.46 21.64 2.53
C LEU A 122 -1.32 20.38 2.41
N SER A 123 -1.61 19.72 3.53
CA SER A 123 -2.36 18.46 3.58
C SER A 123 -3.87 18.64 3.84
N THR A 124 -4.36 19.89 3.88
CA THR A 124 -5.79 20.18 4.05
C THR A 124 -6.60 19.80 2.81
N THR A 125 -7.86 19.40 3.00
CA THR A 125 -8.78 19.01 1.91
C THR A 125 -8.82 20.02 0.77
N ALA A 126 -8.88 21.32 1.07
CA ALA A 126 -8.91 22.38 0.05
C ALA A 126 -7.68 22.40 -0.88
N TYR A 127 -6.49 22.08 -0.37
CA TYR A 127 -5.28 21.96 -1.20
C TYR A 127 -5.27 20.66 -2.00
N LEU A 128 -5.77 19.57 -1.42
CA LEU A 128 -5.80 18.27 -2.07
C LEU A 128 -6.81 18.23 -3.23
N GLU A 129 -7.96 18.90 -3.08
CA GLU A 129 -8.99 19.02 -4.11
C GLU A 129 -8.53 19.84 -5.32
N GLN A 130 -7.64 20.82 -5.15
CA GLN A 130 -7.06 21.54 -6.28
C GLN A 130 -6.36 20.61 -7.26
N ALA A 131 -5.73 19.53 -6.78
CA ALA A 131 -5.07 18.54 -7.63
C ALA A 131 -6.06 17.70 -8.46
N LEU A 132 -7.33 17.64 -8.06
CA LEU A 132 -8.39 16.94 -8.80
C LEU A 132 -8.93 17.73 -10.00
N THR A 133 -8.61 19.04 -10.09
CA THR A 133 -9.05 19.88 -11.23
C THR A 133 -8.21 19.65 -12.49
N GLU A 134 -7.03 19.05 -12.36
CA GLU A 134 -6.19 18.67 -13.49
C GLU A 134 -6.70 17.38 -14.15
N PRO A 135 -6.53 17.22 -15.47
CA PRO A 135 -6.96 16.01 -16.17
C PRO A 135 -6.16 14.80 -15.69
N ALA A 136 -6.76 14.02 -14.79
CA ALA A 136 -6.24 12.76 -14.27
C ALA A 136 -6.91 11.58 -14.96
N THR A 137 -6.12 10.59 -15.37
CA THR A 137 -6.61 9.29 -15.88
C THR A 137 -6.44 8.23 -14.79
N SER A 138 -7.06 7.07 -14.93
CA SER A 138 -6.81 5.93 -14.01
C SER A 138 -5.32 5.54 -13.93
N THR A 139 -4.52 5.84 -14.96
CA THR A 139 -3.07 5.59 -15.02
C THR A 139 -2.22 6.77 -14.55
N ARG A 140 -2.80 7.96 -14.40
CA ARG A 140 -2.11 9.18 -13.99
C ARG A 140 -2.84 9.78 -12.80
N PRO A 141 -2.46 9.40 -11.57
CA PRO A 141 -3.07 9.93 -10.36
C PRO A 141 -2.89 11.45 -10.27
N PRO A 142 -3.82 12.16 -9.60
CA PRO A 142 -3.69 13.56 -9.29
C PRO A 142 -2.44 13.78 -8.43
N GLN A 143 -1.67 14.81 -8.74
CA GLN A 143 -0.44 15.11 -8.02
C GLN A 143 -0.61 16.42 -7.22
N PRO A 144 -0.69 16.36 -5.88
CA PRO A 144 -0.77 17.57 -5.08
C PRO A 144 0.53 18.37 -5.16
N LYS A 145 0.40 19.69 -5.06
CA LYS A 145 1.53 20.61 -5.07
C LYS A 145 2.49 20.30 -3.91
N ASN A 146 3.79 20.37 -4.19
CA ASN A 146 4.87 20.12 -3.24
C ASN A 146 4.88 18.70 -2.65
N ALA A 147 4.21 17.73 -3.28
CA ALA A 147 4.41 16.32 -2.94
C ALA A 147 5.86 15.91 -3.17
N LEU A 148 6.39 15.12 -2.24
CA LEU A 148 7.66 14.43 -2.48
C LEU A 148 7.54 13.50 -3.69
N ALA A 149 8.63 13.34 -4.43
CA ALA A 149 8.66 12.50 -5.62
C ALA A 149 8.43 11.01 -5.31
N ASP A 150 8.81 10.57 -4.11
CA ASP A 150 8.62 9.21 -3.62
C ASP A 150 8.18 9.27 -2.15
N VAL A 151 7.07 8.59 -1.81
CA VAL A 151 6.54 8.53 -0.45
C VAL A 151 7.59 8.02 0.55
N MET A 152 8.50 7.15 0.13
CA MET A 152 9.54 6.59 1.01
C MET A 152 10.58 7.63 1.44
N GLU A 153 10.67 8.78 0.77
CA GLU A 153 11.52 9.90 1.19
C GLU A 153 10.99 10.63 2.43
N SER A 154 9.70 10.43 2.76
CA SER A 154 9.08 10.97 3.96
C SER A 154 9.45 10.21 5.24
N LEU A 155 10.09 9.04 5.11
CA LEU A 155 10.39 8.19 6.24
C LEU A 155 11.76 8.50 6.83
N GLU A 156 11.85 8.37 8.14
CA GLU A 156 13.09 8.34 8.91
C GLU A 156 13.04 7.19 9.91
N GLY A 157 14.19 6.85 10.48
CA GLY A 157 14.30 5.66 11.31
C GLY A 157 15.67 5.52 11.94
N ASP A 158 15.81 4.48 12.75
CA ASP A 158 17.02 4.19 13.52
C ASP A 158 18.13 3.53 12.68
N ARG A 159 17.89 3.31 11.38
CA ARG A 159 18.82 2.65 10.44
C ARG A 159 19.21 1.24 10.88
N SER A 160 18.40 0.61 11.73
CA SER A 160 18.60 -0.79 12.14
C SER A 160 18.25 -1.74 10.99
N PRO A 161 18.80 -2.96 10.97
CA PRO A 161 18.46 -3.97 9.96
C PRO A 161 16.96 -4.25 9.87
N ILE A 162 16.24 -4.27 11.01
CA ILE A 162 14.79 -4.48 11.02
C ILE A 162 14.04 -3.30 10.38
N SER A 163 14.46 -2.05 10.61
CA SER A 163 13.81 -0.88 10.02
C SER A 163 13.80 -0.92 8.48
N PHE A 164 14.88 -1.40 7.85
CA PHE A 164 14.94 -1.56 6.39
C PHE A 164 14.01 -2.66 5.90
N LEU A 165 13.99 -3.81 6.59
CA LEU A 165 13.08 -4.90 6.23
C LEU A 165 11.62 -4.44 6.32
N ILE A 166 11.28 -3.66 7.34
CA ILE A 166 9.94 -3.09 7.50
C ILE A 166 9.64 -2.10 6.37
N ALA A 167 10.58 -1.21 6.04
CA ALA A 167 10.44 -0.26 4.93
C ALA A 167 10.22 -0.97 3.59
N SER A 168 10.90 -2.08 3.34
CA SER A 168 10.72 -2.93 2.15
C SER A 168 9.31 -3.48 2.01
N ILE A 169 8.72 -3.96 3.11
CA ILE A 169 7.35 -4.47 3.13
C ILE A 169 6.36 -3.31 3.00
N LEU A 170 6.53 -2.25 3.79
CA LEU A 170 5.67 -1.07 3.80
C LEU A 170 5.53 -0.45 2.41
N ARG A 171 6.65 -0.29 1.69
CA ARG A 171 6.65 0.23 0.31
C ARG A 171 5.70 -0.55 -0.59
N ARG A 172 5.75 -1.88 -0.55
CA ARG A 172 4.93 -2.73 -1.41
C ARG A 172 3.46 -2.69 -1.01
N GLU A 173 3.15 -2.64 0.29
CA GLU A 173 1.76 -2.46 0.74
C GLU A 173 1.21 -1.07 0.36
N MET A 174 2.02 -0.02 0.42
CA MET A 174 1.62 1.33 -0.02
C MET A 174 1.42 1.42 -1.53
N GLN A 175 2.22 0.72 -2.33
CA GLN A 175 2.09 0.68 -3.79
C GLN A 175 0.82 -0.05 -4.25
N GLU A 176 0.36 -1.02 -3.47
CA GLU A 176 -0.87 -1.79 -3.71
C GLU A 176 -2.11 -1.11 -3.11
N PHE A 177 -1.96 0.04 -2.44
CA PHE A 177 -3.05 0.72 -1.75
C PHE A 177 -4.20 1.03 -2.72
N GLY A 178 -5.41 0.60 -2.36
CA GLY A 178 -6.60 0.83 -3.17
C GLY A 178 -6.67 0.07 -4.51
N ALA A 179 -5.75 -0.88 -4.77
CA ALA A 179 -5.78 -1.71 -5.96
C ALA A 179 -6.95 -2.72 -5.93
N LEU A 180 -7.72 -2.79 -7.01
CA LEU A 180 -8.82 -3.74 -7.20
C LEU A 180 -8.74 -4.45 -8.56
N GLY A 181 -9.28 -5.67 -8.61
CA GLY A 181 -9.39 -6.46 -9.84
C GLY A 181 -8.03 -6.78 -10.45
N LYS A 182 -7.88 -6.49 -11.75
CA LYS A 182 -6.66 -6.81 -12.53
C LYS A 182 -5.43 -6.00 -12.14
N LEU A 183 -5.60 -4.92 -11.35
CA LEU A 183 -4.49 -4.07 -10.90
C LEU A 183 -3.84 -4.59 -9.62
N GLN A 184 -4.40 -5.64 -9.00
CA GLN A 184 -3.78 -6.30 -7.87
C GLN A 184 -2.63 -7.20 -8.33
N ASP A 185 -1.45 -6.98 -7.75
CA ASP A 185 -0.29 -7.84 -7.96
C ASP A 185 0.23 -8.31 -6.61
N TRP A 186 0.73 -7.38 -5.79
CA TRP A 186 1.36 -7.69 -4.50
C TRP A 186 0.42 -8.40 -3.52
N THR A 187 -0.89 -8.16 -3.61
CA THR A 187 -1.92 -8.86 -2.82
C THR A 187 -1.89 -10.38 -3.04
N HIS A 188 -1.41 -10.84 -4.18
CA HIS A 188 -1.28 -12.27 -4.50
C HIS A 188 0.03 -12.89 -4.02
N HIS A 189 0.96 -12.10 -3.49
CA HIS A 189 2.23 -12.59 -2.99
C HIS A 189 2.10 -13.01 -1.52
N ARG A 190 2.66 -14.17 -1.16
CA ARG A 190 2.75 -14.68 0.22
C ARG A 190 4.22 -14.81 0.61
N LEU A 191 4.60 -14.19 1.73
CA LEU A 191 5.97 -14.30 2.25
C LEU A 191 6.27 -15.77 2.56
N THR A 192 7.43 -16.25 2.12
CA THR A 192 7.84 -17.63 2.33
C THR A 192 9.31 -17.74 2.71
N SER A 193 9.62 -18.72 3.55
CA SER A 193 10.99 -19.14 3.89
C SER A 193 11.28 -20.57 3.46
N SER A 194 10.33 -21.24 2.80
CA SER A 194 10.49 -22.60 2.27
C SER A 194 9.74 -22.76 0.94
N LEU A 195 10.12 -23.79 0.18
CA LEU A 195 9.42 -24.11 -1.06
C LEU A 195 8.10 -24.83 -0.78
N PRO A 196 7.00 -24.44 -1.43
CA PRO A 196 5.78 -25.23 -1.41
C PRO A 196 6.04 -26.65 -1.96
N GLY A 197 5.87 -27.68 -1.11
CA GLY A 197 6.31 -29.05 -1.41
C GLY A 197 5.46 -29.84 -2.42
N LYS A 198 4.30 -29.34 -2.84
CA LYS A 198 3.39 -30.04 -3.77
C LYS A 198 3.58 -29.67 -5.25
N VAL A 199 4.59 -28.87 -5.57
CA VAL A 199 4.76 -28.25 -6.88
C VAL A 199 6.14 -28.58 -7.44
N LYS A 200 6.21 -28.96 -8.72
CA LYS A 200 7.49 -29.05 -9.44
C LYS A 200 7.92 -27.66 -9.90
N TRP A 201 9.10 -27.25 -9.50
CA TRP A 201 9.65 -25.93 -9.78
C TRP A 201 10.57 -25.95 -10.99
N GLN A 202 10.31 -25.07 -11.95
CA GLN A 202 11.25 -24.75 -13.01
C GLN A 202 12.06 -23.53 -12.60
N TRP A 203 13.32 -23.77 -12.21
CA TRP A 203 14.24 -22.71 -11.82
C TRP A 203 14.66 -21.87 -13.03
N GLN A 204 14.62 -20.56 -12.85
CA GLN A 204 15.12 -19.58 -13.82
C GLN A 204 16.54 -19.13 -13.49
N THR A 205 17.05 -19.54 -12.33
CA THR A 205 18.42 -19.30 -11.87
C THR A 205 19.30 -20.52 -12.11
N PRO A 206 20.62 -20.35 -12.32
CA PRO A 206 21.56 -21.47 -12.53
C PRO A 206 21.65 -22.42 -11.33
N GLN A 207 21.31 -21.93 -10.14
CA GLN A 207 21.37 -22.68 -8.89
C GLN A 207 20.02 -22.62 -8.18
N GLU A 208 19.63 -23.74 -7.59
CA GLU A 208 18.47 -23.83 -6.71
C GLU A 208 18.74 -23.05 -5.42
N LEU A 209 17.76 -22.24 -5.01
CA LEU A 209 17.86 -21.45 -3.79
C LEU A 209 17.46 -22.28 -2.58
N THR A 210 18.40 -22.49 -1.67
CA THR A 210 18.21 -23.29 -0.44
C THR A 210 17.82 -22.45 0.78
N ASP A 211 18.25 -21.18 0.86
CA ASP A 211 17.93 -20.26 1.97
C ASP A 211 17.03 -19.12 1.50
N LEU A 212 15.72 -19.30 1.70
CA LEU A 212 14.68 -18.31 1.42
C LEU A 212 14.35 -17.43 2.63
N THR A 213 15.15 -17.48 3.70
CA THR A 213 14.88 -16.71 4.92
C THR A 213 15.05 -15.21 4.65
N PRO A 214 14.11 -14.35 5.10
CA PRO A 214 14.30 -12.91 5.04
C PRO A 214 15.58 -12.48 5.74
N LYS A 215 16.38 -11.66 5.07
CA LYS A 215 17.70 -11.26 5.57
C LYS A 215 18.03 -9.84 5.19
N VAL A 216 18.84 -9.20 6.03
CA VAL A 216 19.34 -7.85 5.82
C VAL A 216 20.84 -7.84 5.98
N ARG A 217 21.52 -7.25 5.00
CA ARG A 217 22.96 -7.05 5.00
C ARG A 217 23.26 -5.57 5.19
N MET A 218 23.96 -5.25 6.26
CA MET A 218 24.49 -3.91 6.50
C MET A 218 25.90 -3.79 5.94
N PHE A 219 26.17 -2.66 5.29
CA PHE A 219 27.48 -2.30 4.75
C PHE A 219 28.18 -1.28 5.67
N PRO A 220 29.53 -1.24 5.70
CA PRO A 220 30.27 -0.30 6.54
C PRO A 220 30.04 1.18 6.19
N ASP A 221 29.63 1.48 4.96
CA ASP A 221 29.31 2.82 4.48
C ASP A 221 27.88 3.27 4.83
N GLY A 222 27.19 2.52 5.70
CA GLY A 222 25.83 2.80 6.12
C GLY A 222 24.76 2.38 5.12
N LYS A 223 25.11 1.83 3.95
CA LYS A 223 24.14 1.23 3.04
C LYS A 223 23.56 -0.06 3.61
N ALA A 224 22.39 -0.45 3.12
CA ALA A 224 21.76 -1.71 3.47
C ALA A 224 21.19 -2.40 2.24
N ALA A 225 21.18 -3.73 2.25
CA ALA A 225 20.45 -4.53 1.29
C ALA A 225 19.51 -5.49 2.03
N VAL A 226 18.24 -5.48 1.64
CA VAL A 226 17.21 -6.38 2.15
C VAL A 226 16.94 -7.42 1.08
N GLU A 227 16.86 -8.68 1.48
CA GLU A 227 16.46 -9.79 0.61
C GLU A 227 15.37 -10.60 1.29
N PHE A 228 14.27 -10.86 0.58
CA PHE A 228 13.22 -11.78 1.02
C PHE A 228 12.51 -12.40 -0.19
N PHE A 229 11.70 -13.41 0.08
CA PHE A 229 11.05 -14.21 -0.95
C PHE A 229 9.54 -14.24 -0.75
N THR A 230 8.83 -14.30 -1.87
CA THR A 230 7.38 -14.52 -1.87
C THR A 230 6.99 -15.56 -2.89
N CYS A 231 5.91 -16.29 -2.60
CA CYS A 231 5.24 -17.16 -3.55
C CYS A 231 3.95 -16.48 -3.99
N ARG A 232 3.78 -16.28 -5.30
CA ARG A 232 2.52 -15.81 -5.88
C ARG A 232 1.52 -16.96 -5.87
N VAL A 233 0.36 -16.75 -5.25
CA VAL A 233 -0.70 -17.78 -5.13
C VAL A 233 -1.74 -17.73 -6.25
N SER A 234 -1.74 -16.68 -7.07
CA SER A 234 -2.54 -16.60 -8.29
C SER A 234 -1.72 -17.04 -9.52
N PRO A 235 -2.34 -17.67 -10.53
CA PRO A 235 -1.62 -18.05 -11.75
C PRO A 235 -0.99 -16.84 -12.48
N PRO A 236 0.24 -16.98 -13.03
CA PRO A 236 1.13 -18.12 -12.87
C PRO A 236 1.73 -18.18 -11.46
N ILE A 237 1.65 -19.37 -10.82
CA ILE A 237 2.27 -19.60 -9.51
C ILE A 237 3.79 -19.54 -9.71
N ALA A 238 4.45 -18.61 -9.03
CA ALA A 238 5.87 -18.37 -9.17
C ALA A 238 6.49 -17.93 -7.83
N LEU A 239 7.75 -18.28 -7.64
CA LEU A 239 8.58 -17.81 -6.54
C LEU A 239 9.32 -16.55 -7.00
N PHE A 240 9.21 -15.50 -6.21
CA PHE A 240 9.86 -14.23 -6.44
C PHE A 240 10.92 -13.95 -5.37
N GLN A 241 12.03 -13.40 -5.82
CA GLN A 241 13.06 -12.81 -4.99
C GLN A 241 12.95 -11.30 -5.07
N HIS A 242 12.96 -10.68 -3.91
CA HIS A 242 12.87 -9.24 -3.75
C HIS A 242 14.17 -8.75 -3.10
N ILE A 243 14.89 -7.86 -3.79
CA ILE A 243 16.11 -7.25 -3.28
C ILE A 243 15.94 -5.74 -3.27
N ASP A 244 16.01 -5.14 -2.10
CA ASP A 244 15.91 -3.69 -1.94
C ASP A 244 17.24 -3.13 -1.44
N GLN A 245 17.78 -2.16 -2.18
CA GLN A 245 19.05 -1.51 -1.84
C GLN A 245 18.82 -0.09 -1.34
N TYR A 246 19.33 0.20 -0.16
CA TYR A 246 19.18 1.48 0.53
C TYR A 246 20.50 2.23 0.56
N SER A 247 20.45 3.54 0.27
CA SER A 247 21.58 4.44 0.45
C SER A 247 21.80 4.74 1.93
N ALA A 248 22.96 5.33 2.26
CA ALA A 248 23.36 5.62 3.64
C ALA A 248 22.41 6.58 4.39
N ASN A 249 21.68 7.43 3.66
CA ASN A 249 20.91 8.55 4.23
C ASN A 249 19.43 8.53 3.84
N SER A 250 18.92 7.42 3.28
CA SER A 250 17.53 7.36 2.80
C SER A 250 16.89 5.99 3.00
N TYR A 251 15.57 6.01 3.20
CA TYR A 251 14.67 4.85 3.14
C TYR A 251 14.03 4.66 1.76
N ARG A 252 14.42 5.46 0.76
CA ARG A 252 14.10 5.20 -0.63
C ARG A 252 15.00 4.09 -1.17
N ALA A 253 14.39 2.96 -1.52
CA ALA A 253 15.08 1.79 -2.02
C ALA A 253 15.13 1.75 -3.55
N ILE A 254 16.23 1.23 -4.09
CA ILE A 254 16.26 0.68 -5.45
C ILE A 254 15.85 -0.79 -5.33
N ALA A 255 14.65 -1.10 -5.78
CA ALA A 255 14.07 -2.45 -5.70
C ALA A 255 14.35 -3.25 -6.98
N LEU A 256 14.71 -4.52 -6.80
CA LEU A 256 14.87 -5.51 -7.85
C LEU A 256 14.00 -6.72 -7.50
N ASP A 257 12.90 -6.86 -8.24
CA ASP A 257 11.97 -7.98 -8.10
C ASP A 257 12.15 -8.93 -9.28
N ARG A 258 12.42 -10.21 -9.02
CA ARG A 258 12.62 -11.21 -10.07
C ARG A 258 11.94 -12.53 -9.75
N SER A 259 11.30 -13.11 -10.75
CA SER A 259 10.88 -14.51 -10.68
C SER A 259 12.14 -15.39 -10.70
N VAL A 260 12.25 -16.31 -9.75
CA VAL A 260 13.38 -17.25 -9.62
C VAL A 260 12.97 -18.68 -9.92
N ALA A 261 11.68 -18.99 -9.77
CA ALA A 261 11.14 -20.29 -10.16
C ALA A 261 9.66 -20.18 -10.53
N ILE A 262 9.22 -20.97 -11.50
CA ILE A 262 7.83 -21.05 -11.93
C ILE A 262 7.29 -22.45 -11.63
N ALA A 263 6.07 -22.54 -11.11
CA ALA A 263 5.37 -23.80 -10.94
C ALA A 263 5.03 -24.42 -12.29
N GLN A 264 5.46 -25.65 -12.53
CA GLN A 264 4.98 -26.41 -13.67
C GLN A 264 3.58 -26.94 -13.38
N LYS A 265 2.67 -26.78 -14.34
CA LYS A 265 1.39 -27.51 -14.31
C LYS A 265 1.71 -29.01 -14.36
N ALA A 266 1.11 -29.76 -13.44
CA ALA A 266 1.13 -31.22 -13.46
C ALA A 266 0.42 -31.75 -14.72
#